data_AF-C4Z825-F1
#
_entry.id   AF-C4Z825-F1
#
_cell.length_a   1.000
_cell.length_b   1.000
_cell.length_c   1.000
_cell.angle_alpha   90.00
_cell.angle_beta   90.00
_cell.angle_gamma   90.00
#
_symmetry.space_group_name_H-M   'P 1'
#
loop_
_entity.id
_entity.type
_entity.pdbx_description
1 polymer ?
#
loop_
_entity_poly.entity_id
_entity_poly.type
_entity_poly.pdbx_seq_one_letter_code
_entity_poly.pdbx_strand_id
1 'polypeptide(L)'
;MDINLQYFGGRGGSSGIGGGWSNTAPGEKQARFMYNGAKRKTGGEDGYIKNSKMESKLHDIDSGKLTGEQFAKQFTTREELEKAGNYLMDKSIALNYKIRSLKNADELRKNPKLYNEAKATREARNALNERRKEVAPVKAEKTVRKADDEYTSSRTSTYDRWYKKNRDNFASWYFGSSGKPK
;
A
#
# COMPACT_ATOMS: atom_id res chain seq x y z
N MET A 1 -38.20 -36.39 24.31
CA MET A 1 -37.51 -35.15 24.71
C MET A 1 -36.32 -35.00 23.78
N ASP A 2 -36.52 -34.26 22.70
CA ASP A 2 -35.55 -34.08 21.62
C ASP A 2 -34.53 -33.01 22.00
N ILE A 3 -33.26 -33.40 22.06
CA ILE A 3 -32.15 -32.46 22.26
C ILE A 3 -31.65 -32.08 20.87
N ASN A 4 -32.16 -30.95 20.36
CA ASN A 4 -31.63 -30.29 19.16
C ASN A 4 -30.20 -29.80 19.44
N LEU A 5 -29.20 -30.60 19.07
CA LEU A 5 -27.81 -30.15 19.01
C LEU A 5 -27.62 -29.30 17.75
N GLN A 6 -27.78 -27.98 17.89
CA GLN A 6 -27.37 -27.01 16.87
C GLN A 6 -25.85 -27.10 16.70
N TYR A 7 -25.40 -27.61 15.56
CA TYR A 7 -24.01 -27.52 15.12
C TYR A 7 -23.67 -26.06 14.80
N PHE A 8 -23.23 -25.31 15.81
CA PHE A 8 -22.52 -24.05 15.61
C PHE A 8 -21.16 -24.33 14.95
N GLY A 9 -20.82 -23.48 13.98
CA GLY A 9 -19.67 -23.61 13.08
C GLY A 9 -18.36 -23.90 13.78
N GLY A 10 -17.89 -25.13 13.59
CA GLY A 10 -16.55 -25.58 13.94
C GLY A 10 -15.58 -25.29 12.80
N ARG A 11 -14.58 -24.46 13.11
CA ARG A 11 -13.30 -24.36 12.39
C ARG A 11 -12.68 -25.74 12.18
N GLY A 12 -12.23 -26.01 10.95
CA GLY A 12 -11.14 -26.96 10.66
C GLY A 12 -11.53 -28.17 9.82
N GLY A 13 -10.88 -28.30 8.66
CA GLY A 13 -10.97 -29.49 7.82
C GLY A 13 -10.09 -29.35 6.57
N SER A 14 -8.81 -29.63 6.73
CA SER A 14 -7.78 -29.58 5.69
C SER A 14 -8.02 -30.57 4.56
N SER A 15 -8.00 -30.10 3.31
CA SER A 15 -7.67 -30.94 2.14
C SER A 15 -7.13 -30.05 1.02
N GLY A 16 -5.86 -30.26 0.64
CA GLY A 16 -5.22 -29.58 -0.49
C GLY A 16 -3.97 -28.78 -0.12
N ILE A 17 -2.82 -29.45 -0.11
CA ILE A 17 -1.53 -28.82 -0.42
C ILE A 17 -1.67 -28.25 -1.84
N GLY A 18 -1.90 -26.96 -1.92
CA GLY A 18 -2.05 -26.19 -3.15
C GLY A 18 -2.14 -24.73 -2.76
N GLY A 19 -0.96 -24.10 -2.59
CA GLY A 19 -0.84 -22.66 -2.30
C GLY A 19 -1.53 -21.87 -3.40
N GLY A 20 -2.79 -21.56 -3.18
CA GLY A 20 -3.65 -20.86 -4.11
C GLY A 20 -4.21 -19.64 -3.42
N TRP A 21 -4.37 -18.57 -4.19
CA TRP A 21 -5.06 -17.39 -3.72
C TRP A 21 -6.50 -17.72 -3.36
N SER A 22 -7.00 -17.07 -2.32
CA SER A 22 -8.38 -17.18 -1.88
C SER A 22 -9.35 -16.93 -3.03
N ASN A 23 -10.42 -17.72 -3.07
CA ASN A 23 -11.53 -17.53 -4.01
C ASN A 23 -12.60 -16.60 -3.45
N THR A 24 -12.38 -15.99 -2.28
CA THR A 24 -13.33 -15.05 -1.68
C THR A 24 -13.40 -13.79 -2.54
N ALA A 25 -14.58 -13.54 -3.09
CA ALA A 25 -14.84 -12.36 -3.91
C ALA A 25 -14.74 -11.09 -3.05
N PRO A 26 -14.01 -10.05 -3.52
CA PRO A 26 -13.99 -8.77 -2.83
C PRO A 26 -15.35 -8.07 -2.89
N GLY A 27 -15.61 -7.19 -1.93
CA GLY A 27 -16.72 -6.26 -2.03
C GLY A 27 -16.54 -5.31 -3.22
N GLU A 28 -17.64 -4.82 -3.78
CA GLU A 28 -17.62 -3.94 -4.95
C GLU A 28 -16.74 -2.69 -4.73
N LYS A 29 -16.88 -2.03 -3.58
CA LYS A 29 -16.06 -0.85 -3.23
C LYS A 29 -14.57 -1.19 -3.16
N GLN A 30 -14.23 -2.37 -2.66
CA GLN A 30 -12.84 -2.81 -2.52
C GLN A 30 -12.20 -3.07 -3.89
N ALA A 31 -12.92 -3.78 -4.76
CA ALA A 31 -12.49 -4.02 -6.14
C ALA A 31 -12.34 -2.70 -6.91
N ARG A 32 -13.31 -1.79 -6.81
CA ARG A 32 -13.24 -0.43 -7.41
C ARG A 32 -12.03 0.36 -6.93
N PHE A 33 -11.75 0.35 -5.62
CA PHE A 33 -10.60 1.05 -5.07
C PHE A 33 -9.27 0.49 -5.59
N MET A 34 -9.13 -0.84 -5.62
CA MET A 34 -7.93 -1.49 -6.14
C MET A 34 -7.74 -1.22 -7.64
N TYR A 35 -8.81 -1.35 -8.43
CA TYR A 35 -8.79 -1.07 -9.87
C TYR A 35 -8.40 0.37 -10.17
N ASN A 36 -9.03 1.35 -9.52
CA ASN A 36 -8.70 2.76 -9.70
C ASN A 36 -7.27 3.08 -9.24
N GLY A 37 -6.80 2.44 -8.17
CA GLY A 37 -5.42 2.53 -7.71
C GLY A 37 -4.43 2.04 -8.77
N ALA A 38 -4.72 0.89 -9.39
CA ALA A 38 -3.92 0.33 -10.47
C ALA A 38 -3.91 1.23 -11.72
N LYS A 39 -5.07 1.76 -12.16
CA LYS A 39 -5.17 2.66 -13.32
C LYS A 39 -4.37 3.96 -13.19
N ARG A 40 -4.10 4.42 -11.97
CA ARG A 40 -3.24 5.59 -11.71
C ARG A 40 -1.75 5.29 -11.82
N LYS A 41 -1.34 4.01 -11.88
CA LYS A 41 0.05 3.61 -12.07
C LYS A 41 0.35 3.52 -13.56
N THR A 42 1.45 4.12 -13.98
CA THR A 42 1.95 4.10 -15.36
C THR A 42 3.13 3.14 -15.49
N GLY A 43 3.30 2.55 -16.67
CA GLY A 43 4.42 1.63 -16.97
C GLY A 43 4.30 0.23 -16.34
N GLY A 44 5.22 -0.65 -16.71
CA GLY A 44 5.27 -2.04 -16.25
C GLY A 44 4.63 -3.04 -17.21
N GLU A 45 5.17 -4.25 -17.24
CA GLU A 45 4.73 -5.37 -18.08
C GLU A 45 4.21 -6.52 -17.21
N ASP A 46 3.57 -7.50 -17.84
CA ASP A 46 3.31 -8.76 -17.16
C ASP A 46 4.63 -9.52 -16.98
N GLY A 47 5.05 -9.70 -15.74
CA GLY A 47 6.22 -10.49 -15.43
C GLY A 47 6.91 -10.05 -14.16
N TYR A 48 7.34 -11.03 -13.38
CA TYR A 48 8.27 -10.87 -12.28
C TYR A 48 8.99 -12.20 -12.07
N ILE A 49 10.20 -12.16 -11.51
CA ILE A 49 10.94 -13.38 -11.18
C ILE A 49 10.29 -13.99 -9.94
N LYS A 50 9.63 -15.14 -10.09
CA LYS A 50 8.95 -15.82 -8.98
C LYS A 50 9.95 -16.29 -7.93
N ASN A 51 9.62 -16.06 -6.66
CA ASN A 51 10.36 -16.58 -5.52
C ASN A 51 9.41 -17.42 -4.67
N SER A 52 9.59 -18.74 -4.68
CA SER A 52 8.68 -19.69 -4.01
C SER A 52 8.50 -19.42 -2.51
N LYS A 53 9.57 -18.98 -1.82
CA LYS A 53 9.50 -18.63 -0.40
C LYS A 53 8.63 -17.39 -0.17
N MET A 54 8.81 -16.36 -1.00
CA MET A 54 8.00 -15.14 -0.91
C MET A 54 6.55 -15.40 -1.29
N GLU A 55 6.30 -16.19 -2.34
CA GLU A 55 4.94 -16.60 -2.72
C GLU A 55 4.22 -17.31 -1.58
N SER A 56 4.87 -18.29 -0.95
CA SER A 56 4.31 -18.99 0.23
C SER A 56 3.94 -18.02 1.35
N LYS A 57 4.80 -17.05 1.65
CA LYS A 57 4.55 -16.06 2.69
C LYS A 57 3.39 -15.12 2.34
N LEU A 58 3.24 -14.75 1.07
CA LEU A 58 2.10 -13.95 0.63
C LEU A 58 0.79 -14.75 0.68
N HIS A 59 0.82 -16.06 0.41
CA HIS A 59 -0.34 -16.94 0.63
C HIS A 59 -0.68 -17.08 2.13
N ASP A 60 0.33 -17.10 3.00
CA ASP A 60 0.10 -17.07 4.45
C ASP A 60 -0.55 -15.74 4.89
N ILE A 61 -0.21 -14.61 4.24
CA ILE A 61 -0.88 -13.33 4.47
C ILE A 61 -2.34 -13.37 4.01
N ASP A 62 -2.60 -13.84 2.79
CA ASP A 62 -3.96 -13.95 2.25
C ASP A 62 -4.85 -14.86 3.10
N SER A 63 -4.32 -16.00 3.54
CA SER A 63 -5.03 -16.95 4.40
C SER A 63 -5.16 -16.49 5.86
N GLY A 64 -4.54 -15.36 6.24
CA GLY A 64 -4.58 -14.81 7.59
C GLY A 64 -3.71 -15.56 8.60
N LYS A 65 -2.84 -16.48 8.15
CA LYS A 65 -1.85 -17.15 9.00
C LYS A 65 -0.72 -16.22 9.43
N LEU A 66 -0.43 -15.22 8.61
CA LEU A 66 0.64 -14.26 8.82
C LEU A 66 0.08 -12.84 8.62
N THR A 67 0.34 -11.91 9.52
CA THR A 67 0.04 -10.49 9.24
C THR A 67 1.15 -9.84 8.43
N GLY A 68 0.85 -8.75 7.72
CA GLY A 68 1.88 -7.97 7.01
C GLY A 68 3.03 -7.53 7.94
N GLU A 69 2.72 -7.15 9.18
CA GLU A 69 3.73 -6.80 10.18
C GLU A 69 4.59 -7.99 10.59
N GLN A 70 3.98 -9.15 10.84
CA GLN A 70 4.72 -10.37 11.17
C GLN A 70 5.59 -10.85 10.00
N PHE A 71 5.14 -10.63 8.77
CA PHE A 71 5.94 -10.82 7.57
C PHE A 71 7.16 -9.89 7.57
N ALA A 72 6.94 -8.59 7.77
CA ALA A 72 8.02 -7.60 7.73
C ALA A 72 9.06 -7.81 8.85
N LYS A 73 8.63 -8.21 10.05
CA LYS A 73 9.52 -8.50 11.20
C LYS A 73 10.52 -9.64 10.96
N GLN A 74 10.29 -10.50 9.96
CA GLN A 74 11.22 -11.57 9.58
C GLN A 74 12.51 -11.03 8.94
N PHE A 75 12.48 -9.80 8.42
CA PHE A 75 13.65 -9.16 7.83
C PHE A 75 14.31 -8.25 8.86
N THR A 76 15.59 -8.53 9.13
CA THR A 76 16.34 -7.88 10.21
C THR A 76 17.44 -6.97 9.68
N THR A 77 17.91 -7.23 8.46
CA THR A 77 18.98 -6.46 7.83
C THR A 77 18.45 -5.57 6.70
N ARG A 78 19.21 -4.51 6.38
CA ARG A 78 18.90 -3.63 5.26
C ARG A 78 18.88 -4.37 3.92
N GLU A 79 19.84 -5.26 3.69
CA GLU A 79 19.94 -6.02 2.44
C GLU A 79 18.76 -6.96 2.23
N GLU A 80 18.30 -7.64 3.29
CA GLU A 80 17.11 -8.48 3.25
C GLU A 80 15.86 -7.67 2.91
N LEU A 81 15.69 -6.52 3.56
CA LEU A 81 14.60 -5.59 3.29
C LEU A 81 14.64 -5.05 1.86
N GLU A 82 15.82 -4.76 1.31
CA GLU A 82 15.97 -4.32 -0.08
C GLU A 82 15.63 -5.43 -1.07
N LYS A 83 16.12 -6.66 -0.85
CA LYS A 83 15.80 -7.82 -1.70
C LYS A 83 14.29 -8.12 -1.70
N ALA A 84 13.68 -8.13 -0.51
CA ALA A 84 12.24 -8.35 -0.36
C ALA A 84 11.41 -7.19 -0.93
N GLY A 85 11.87 -5.96 -0.74
CA GLY A 85 11.24 -4.76 -1.29
C GLY A 85 11.24 -4.73 -2.81
N ASN A 86 12.37 -5.08 -3.45
CA ASN A 86 12.50 -5.16 -4.90
C ASN A 86 11.56 -6.24 -5.46
N TYR A 87 11.55 -7.42 -4.84
CA TYR A 87 10.62 -8.49 -5.21
C TYR A 87 9.14 -8.04 -5.18
N LEU A 88 8.72 -7.42 -4.07
CA LEU A 88 7.34 -6.95 -3.91
C LEU A 88 7.02 -5.78 -4.85
N MET A 89 8.00 -4.97 -5.21
CA MET A 89 7.85 -3.91 -6.20
C MET A 89 7.55 -4.51 -7.58
N ASP A 90 8.40 -5.42 -8.06
CA ASP A 90 8.26 -6.06 -9.37
C ASP A 90 6.93 -6.81 -9.47
N LYS A 91 6.62 -7.61 -8.44
CA LYS A 91 5.33 -8.31 -8.37
C LYS A 91 4.15 -7.33 -8.36
N SER A 92 4.23 -6.24 -7.59
CA SER A 92 3.19 -5.21 -7.55
C SER A 92 3.00 -4.53 -8.91
N ILE A 93 4.06 -4.30 -9.67
CA ILE A 93 4.00 -3.74 -11.03
C ILE A 93 3.26 -4.70 -11.96
N ALA A 94 3.63 -5.98 -11.97
CA ALA A 94 2.99 -7.00 -12.79
C ALA A 94 1.49 -7.16 -12.46
N LEU A 95 1.12 -7.15 -11.17
CA LEU A 95 -0.27 -7.23 -10.75
C LEU A 95 -1.06 -5.98 -11.14
N ASN A 96 -0.48 -4.80 -11.00
CA ASN A 96 -1.11 -3.58 -11.46
C ASN A 96 -1.29 -3.58 -12.98
N TYR A 97 -0.36 -4.13 -13.75
CA TYR A 97 -0.54 -4.35 -15.19
C TYR A 97 -1.77 -5.23 -15.47
N LYS A 98 -1.86 -6.42 -14.86
CA LYS A 98 -3.01 -7.34 -15.01
C LYS A 98 -4.34 -6.71 -14.62
N ILE A 99 -4.36 -5.89 -13.56
CA ILE A 99 -5.59 -5.21 -13.13
C ILE A 99 -5.96 -4.10 -14.12
N ARG A 100 -4.98 -3.36 -14.66
CA ARG A 100 -5.20 -2.29 -15.64
C ARG A 100 -5.71 -2.81 -16.98
N SER A 101 -5.33 -4.03 -17.37
CA SER A 101 -5.78 -4.69 -18.61
C SER A 101 -7.22 -5.20 -18.53
N LEU A 102 -7.84 -5.21 -17.34
CA LEU A 102 -9.27 -5.48 -17.20
C LEU A 102 -10.08 -4.30 -17.73
N LYS A 103 -11.28 -4.58 -18.24
CA LYS A 103 -12.18 -3.56 -18.81
C LYS A 103 -12.75 -2.65 -17.72
N ASN A 104 -13.04 -3.20 -16.54
CA ASN A 104 -13.63 -2.46 -15.43
C ASN A 104 -13.35 -3.14 -14.07
N ALA A 105 -13.77 -2.47 -12.99
CA ALA A 105 -13.62 -2.96 -11.62
C ALA A 105 -14.46 -4.22 -11.32
N ASP A 106 -15.57 -4.45 -12.03
CA ASP A 106 -16.39 -5.64 -11.84
C ASP A 106 -15.69 -6.90 -12.36
N GLU A 107 -14.87 -6.79 -13.41
CA GLU A 107 -14.02 -7.90 -13.84
C GLU A 107 -12.98 -8.27 -12.77
N LEU A 108 -12.44 -7.29 -12.05
CA LEU A 108 -11.55 -7.56 -10.91
C LEU A 108 -12.32 -8.27 -9.79
N ARG A 109 -13.56 -7.85 -9.52
CA ARG A 109 -14.43 -8.50 -8.53
C ARG A 109 -14.73 -9.96 -8.87
N LYS A 110 -14.93 -10.25 -10.16
CA LYS A 110 -15.12 -11.61 -10.69
C LYS A 110 -13.82 -12.42 -10.74
N ASN A 111 -12.66 -11.80 -10.50
CA ASN A 111 -11.36 -12.44 -10.42
C ASN A 111 -10.80 -12.37 -8.98
N PRO A 112 -11.35 -13.14 -8.03
CA PRO A 112 -10.96 -13.08 -6.62
C PRO A 112 -9.48 -13.41 -6.41
N LYS A 113 -8.91 -14.32 -7.20
CA LYS A 113 -7.50 -14.71 -7.10
C LYS A 113 -6.57 -13.53 -7.38
N LEU A 114 -6.79 -12.81 -8.49
CA LEU A 114 -6.00 -11.63 -8.83
C LEU A 114 -6.14 -10.52 -7.78
N TYR A 115 -7.36 -10.32 -7.26
CA TYR A 115 -7.59 -9.34 -6.20
C TYR A 115 -6.83 -9.70 -4.92
N ASN A 116 -6.95 -10.94 -4.45
CA ASN A 116 -6.34 -11.40 -3.20
C ASN A 116 -4.81 -11.42 -3.28
N GLU A 117 -4.27 -11.78 -4.45
CA GLU A 117 -2.84 -11.65 -4.74
C GLU A 117 -2.36 -10.19 -4.64
N ALA A 118 -3.07 -9.26 -5.27
CA ALA A 118 -2.75 -7.84 -5.22
C ALA A 118 -2.89 -7.25 -3.81
N LYS A 119 -3.91 -7.68 -3.07
CA LYS A 119 -4.15 -7.28 -1.68
C LYS A 119 -3.00 -7.73 -0.78
N ALA A 120 -2.67 -9.02 -0.76
CA ALA A 120 -1.59 -9.55 0.09
C ALA A 120 -0.24 -8.91 -0.25
N THR A 121 0.06 -8.74 -1.55
CA THR A 121 1.29 -8.07 -2.00
C THR A 121 1.36 -6.62 -1.50
N ARG A 122 0.24 -5.89 -1.54
CA ARG A 122 0.15 -4.51 -1.04
C ARG A 122 0.32 -4.43 0.47
N GLU A 123 -0.29 -5.34 1.22
CA GLU A 123 -0.17 -5.41 2.68
C GLU A 123 1.29 -5.69 3.10
N ALA A 124 1.90 -6.71 2.49
CA ALA A 124 3.31 -7.05 2.71
C ALA A 124 4.23 -5.86 2.41
N ARG A 125 4.02 -5.18 1.28
CA ARG A 125 4.84 -4.03 0.87
C ARG A 125 4.70 -2.85 1.81
N ASN A 126 3.48 -2.54 2.27
CA ASN A 126 3.26 -1.45 3.22
C ASN A 126 3.99 -1.71 4.54
N ALA A 127 3.81 -2.90 5.11
CA ALA A 127 4.47 -3.30 6.35
C ALA A 127 6.00 -3.33 6.20
N LEU A 128 6.51 -3.78 5.05
CA LEU A 128 7.94 -3.81 4.79
C LEU A 128 8.53 -2.40 4.66
N ASN A 129 7.79 -1.45 4.07
CA ASN A 129 8.20 -0.04 4.02
C ASN A 129 8.25 0.60 5.41
N GLU A 130 7.31 0.25 6.30
CA GLU A 130 7.33 0.69 7.70
C GLU A 130 8.55 0.11 8.43
N ARG A 131 8.77 -1.20 8.30
CA ARG A 131 9.95 -1.87 8.88
C ARG A 131 11.27 -1.30 8.36
N ARG A 132 11.34 -0.93 7.08
CA ARG A 132 12.53 -0.29 6.50
C ARG A 132 12.86 1.02 7.20
N LYS A 133 11.85 1.83 7.57
CA LYS A 133 12.06 3.07 8.32
C LYS A 133 12.61 2.82 9.73
N GLU A 134 12.29 1.68 10.33
CA GLU A 134 12.77 1.30 11.67
C GLU A 134 14.20 0.75 11.66
N VAL A 135 14.50 -0.20 10.75
CA VAL A 135 15.77 -0.93 10.71
C VAL A 135 16.88 -0.13 10.03
N ALA A 136 16.52 0.57 8.97
CA ALA A 136 17.41 1.43 8.23
C ALA A 136 16.69 2.78 8.08
N PRO A 137 16.52 3.55 9.18
CA PRO A 137 16.09 4.92 9.05
C PRO A 137 17.04 5.51 8.03
N VAL A 138 16.50 5.90 6.87
CA VAL A 138 17.21 6.83 6.02
C VAL A 138 17.43 7.97 6.98
N LYS A 139 18.66 8.11 7.50
CA LYS A 139 19.09 9.38 8.06
C LYS A 139 18.73 10.28 6.91
N ALA A 140 17.65 11.05 7.07
CA ALA A 140 17.46 12.20 6.25
C ALA A 140 18.77 12.91 6.52
N GLU A 141 19.73 12.77 5.59
CA GLU A 141 20.70 13.80 5.47
C GLU A 141 19.81 15.02 5.41
N LYS A 142 19.88 15.82 6.46
CA LYS A 142 19.63 17.24 6.33
C LYS A 142 20.69 17.75 5.34
N THR A 143 20.74 17.24 4.12
CA THR A 143 20.64 18.12 2.98
C THR A 143 19.23 18.71 3.05
N VAL A 144 19.03 19.60 4.04
CA VAL A 144 18.64 20.95 3.67
C VAL A 144 19.59 21.25 2.52
N ARG A 145 19.14 21.01 1.28
CA ARG A 145 19.79 21.68 0.17
C ARG A 145 19.87 23.10 0.67
N LYS A 146 21.07 23.68 0.68
CA LYS A 146 21.24 25.13 0.75
C LYS A 146 20.59 25.79 -0.50
N ALA A 147 19.40 25.35 -0.88
CA ALA A 147 18.56 26.00 -1.86
C ALA A 147 17.92 27.24 -1.23
N ASP A 148 17.72 27.26 0.09
CA ASP A 148 17.13 28.43 0.76
C ASP A 148 18.14 29.57 1.04
N ASP A 149 19.45 29.28 1.01
CA ASP A 149 20.47 30.33 1.20
C ASP A 149 20.77 31.09 -0.12
N GLU A 150 20.43 30.54 -1.28
CA GLU A 150 20.65 31.20 -2.58
C GLU A 150 19.35 31.77 -3.19
N TYR A 151 18.18 31.19 -2.86
CA TYR A 151 16.86 31.65 -3.33
C TYR A 151 16.18 32.69 -2.42
N THR A 152 16.83 33.16 -1.36
CA THR A 152 16.34 34.28 -0.55
C THR A 152 16.77 35.64 -1.11
N SER A 153 17.71 35.69 -2.05
CA SER A 153 18.21 36.94 -2.64
C SER A 153 17.24 37.59 -3.65
N SER A 154 16.24 36.85 -4.17
CA SER A 154 15.34 37.33 -5.22
C SER A 154 13.86 37.40 -4.84
N ARG A 155 13.49 37.21 -3.56
CA ARG A 155 12.10 37.45 -3.10
C ARG A 155 11.85 38.96 -3.07
N THR A 156 11.21 39.47 -4.11
CA THR A 156 10.76 40.86 -4.14
C THR A 156 9.68 41.08 -3.07
N SER A 157 9.71 42.24 -2.42
CA SER A 157 8.74 42.60 -1.36
C SER A 157 7.27 42.52 -1.83
N THR A 158 7.04 42.53 -3.13
CA THR A 158 5.73 42.33 -3.78
C THR A 158 5.23 40.90 -3.63
N TYR A 159 6.10 39.89 -3.82
CA TYR A 159 5.72 38.48 -3.67
C TYR A 159 5.40 38.13 -2.22
N ASP A 160 6.17 38.68 -1.27
CA ASP A 160 5.92 38.44 0.16
C ASP A 160 4.61 39.07 0.65
N ARG A 161 4.26 40.26 0.14
CA ARG A 161 2.95 40.88 0.41
C ARG A 161 1.81 40.06 -0.18
N TRP A 162 1.95 39.56 -1.40
CA TRP A 162 0.94 38.71 -2.04
C TRP A 162 0.77 37.39 -1.29
N TYR A 163 1.87 36.73 -0.92
CA TYR A 163 1.83 35.46 -0.19
C TYR A 163 1.20 35.63 1.20
N LYS A 164 1.58 36.67 1.94
CA LYS A 164 1.00 36.98 3.25
C LYS A 164 -0.50 37.26 3.14
N LYS A 165 -0.92 38.07 2.18
CA LYS A 165 -2.35 38.37 1.94
C LYS A 165 -3.16 37.13 1.58
N ASN A 166 -2.63 36.23 0.76
CA ASN A 166 -3.32 34.98 0.41
C ASN A 166 -3.40 34.01 1.59
N ARG A 167 -2.33 33.92 2.38
CA ARG A 167 -2.32 33.11 3.61
C ARG A 167 -3.35 33.64 4.62
N ASP A 168 -3.41 34.96 4.82
CA ASP A 168 -4.34 35.60 5.74
C ASP A 168 -5.80 35.48 5.26
N ASN A 169 -6.04 35.61 3.95
CA ASN A 169 -7.35 35.37 3.34
C ASN A 169 -7.78 33.91 3.48
N PHE A 170 -6.87 32.95 3.25
CA PHE A 170 -7.15 31.54 3.44
C PHE A 170 -7.45 31.22 4.90
N ALA A 171 -6.65 31.75 5.83
CA ALA A 171 -6.89 31.56 7.27
C ALA A 171 -8.24 32.14 7.69
N SER A 172 -8.60 33.33 7.19
CA SER A 172 -9.90 33.95 7.47
C SER A 172 -11.07 33.19 6.87
N TRP A 173 -10.89 32.56 5.70
CA TRP A 173 -11.91 31.73 5.05
C TRP A 173 -12.08 30.37 5.75
N TYR A 174 -10.99 29.75 6.18
CA TYR A 174 -10.98 28.39 6.71
C TYR A 174 -11.27 28.32 8.21
N PHE A 175 -10.78 29.28 9.00
CA PHE A 175 -10.93 29.29 10.46
C PHE A 175 -11.97 30.30 10.97
N GLY A 176 -12.57 31.09 10.08
CA GLY A 176 -13.41 32.23 10.45
C GLY A 176 -12.60 33.40 11.04
N SER A 177 -13.25 34.56 11.22
CA SER A 177 -12.62 35.85 11.60
C SER A 177 -11.78 35.84 12.90
N SER A 178 -11.88 34.79 13.72
CA SER A 178 -11.09 34.59 14.94
C SER A 178 -9.70 33.98 14.69
N GLY A 179 -9.40 33.52 13.47
CA GLY A 179 -8.16 32.83 13.11
C GLY A 179 -7.02 33.72 12.59
N LYS A 180 -6.96 35.01 12.96
CA LYS A 180 -5.75 35.80 12.69
C LYS A 180 -4.65 35.41 13.68
N PRO A 181 -3.50 34.87 13.23
CA PRO A 181 -2.35 34.74 14.09
C PRO A 181 -1.91 36.13 14.55
N LYS A 182 -1.70 36.32 15.86
CA LYS A 182 -0.98 37.48 16.39
C LYS A 182 0.45 37.50 15.87
#